data_AF-A0A1Z8YBM5-F1
#
_entry.id   AF-A0A1Z8YBM5-F1
#
_cell.length_a   1.000
_cell.length_b   1.000
_cell.length_c   1.000
_cell.angle_alpha   90.00
_cell.angle_beta   90.00
_cell.angle_gamma   90.00
#
_symmetry.space_group_name_H-M   'P 1'
#
loop_
_entity.id
_entity.type
_entity.pdbx_description
1 polymer ?
#
loop_
_entity_poly.entity_id
_entity_poly.type
_entity_poly.pdbx_seq_one_letter_code
_entity_poly.pdbx_strand_id
1 'polypeptide(L)'
;MTFTLSRTTRLLIEPGRDSDQNEGPGNNHAGWPTPIGLSAWYEVDVEVEAAPDPETGYIIGIDVIDRAVRAAATPLLRAALLGDSRIGIGTLVAQIKDRTAEQLSQHPQTLRLRLSPRHEVAWRSNSRTLQKSTPMTSSQDTLLLREDFEFAASHRLHCPDQSDEWNQKTFGKCNNAQGHGHNYRVQVVAETTMDSHGMPELGFERLETIVKEQVLNRFDHKHLNDQCREFETLNPSVENIARVCRDLLAGPIGEAGGTFDSVTVWETEKTSCTCRR
;
A
#
# COMPACT_ATOMS: atom_id res chain seq x y z
N MET A 1 -10.77 24.46 8.91
CA MET A 1 -10.70 23.42 7.88
C MET A 1 -9.41 22.65 8.13
N THR A 2 -9.48 21.34 8.21
CA THR A 2 -8.30 20.50 8.45
C THR A 2 -7.79 19.97 7.11
N PHE A 3 -6.47 19.92 6.95
CA PHE A 3 -5.80 19.51 5.73
C PHE A 3 -4.83 18.36 6.05
N THR A 4 -4.56 17.53 5.06
CA THR A 4 -3.56 16.46 5.15
C THR A 4 -2.35 16.84 4.32
N LEU A 5 -1.19 16.94 4.96
CA LEU A 5 0.11 17.05 4.29
C LEU A 5 0.77 15.68 4.29
N SER A 6 1.19 15.22 3.12
CA SER A 6 1.95 13.98 2.96
C SER A 6 3.38 14.31 2.51
N ARG A 7 4.37 13.69 3.13
CA ARG A 7 5.78 13.85 2.79
C ARG A 7 6.50 12.50 2.75
N THR A 8 7.10 12.20 1.61
CA THR A 8 7.97 11.03 1.40
C THR A 8 9.43 11.40 1.65
N THR A 9 10.09 10.67 2.54
CA THR A 9 11.55 10.73 2.75
C THR A 9 12.19 9.46 2.20
N ARG A 10 13.20 9.61 1.34
CA ARG A 10 13.90 8.50 0.69
C ARG A 10 15.23 8.22 1.38
N LEU A 11 15.45 6.97 1.76
CA LEU A 11 16.58 6.54 2.57
C LEU A 11 17.39 5.48 1.83
N LEU A 12 18.71 5.60 1.93
CA LEU A 12 19.65 4.62 1.39
C LEU A 12 20.51 4.08 2.54
N ILE A 13 20.49 2.77 2.72
CA ILE A 13 21.21 2.06 3.78
C ILE A 13 22.38 1.30 3.16
N GLU A 14 23.60 1.75 3.43
CA GLU A 14 24.85 1.21 2.89
C GLU A 14 25.65 0.47 3.99
N PRO A 15 26.08 -0.79 3.77
CA PRO A 15 26.96 -1.50 4.70
C PRO A 15 28.28 -0.78 4.95
N GLY A 16 28.77 -0.80 6.19
CA GLY A 16 30.10 -0.29 6.55
C GLY A 16 30.25 1.24 6.52
N ARG A 17 29.17 1.99 6.32
CA ARG A 17 29.18 3.46 6.35
C ARG A 17 28.41 4.00 7.54
N ASP A 18 29.09 4.66 8.46
CA ASP A 18 28.42 5.39 9.54
C ASP A 18 27.63 6.56 8.97
N SER A 19 26.32 6.56 9.24
CA SER A 19 25.36 7.52 8.70
C SER A 19 25.14 8.72 9.62
N ASP A 20 26.18 9.21 10.29
CA ASP A 20 26.09 10.39 11.16
C ASP A 20 25.71 11.69 10.41
N GLN A 21 25.56 11.62 9.08
CA GLN A 21 25.02 12.68 8.25
C GLN A 21 23.48 12.67 8.24
N ASN A 22 22.88 13.05 9.36
CA ASN A 22 21.42 13.30 9.47
C ASN A 22 20.98 14.53 8.64
N GLU A 23 21.92 15.38 8.25
CA GLU A 23 21.71 16.50 7.34
C GLU A 23 22.25 16.14 5.95
N GLY A 24 21.35 16.13 4.96
CA GLY A 24 21.66 15.84 3.57
C GLY A 24 21.29 16.99 2.63
N PRO A 25 21.95 17.10 1.46
CA PRO A 25 21.73 18.14 0.49
C PRO A 25 20.41 17.90 -0.26
N GLY A 26 19.32 18.47 0.26
CA GLY A 26 18.15 18.86 -0.53
C GLY A 26 17.29 17.75 -1.18
N ASN A 27 16.61 18.14 -2.26
CA ASN A 27 15.48 17.43 -2.92
C ASN A 27 15.93 16.30 -3.87
N ASN A 28 16.86 15.44 -3.46
CA ASN A 28 17.29 14.35 -4.34
C ASN A 28 16.20 13.26 -4.49
N HIS A 29 15.99 12.78 -5.72
CA HIS A 29 15.00 11.73 -5.99
C HIS A 29 15.53 10.32 -5.70
N ALA A 30 16.85 10.13 -5.65
CA ALA A 30 17.46 8.83 -5.38
C ALA A 30 17.43 8.46 -3.88
N GLY A 31 17.32 9.44 -2.98
CA GLY A 31 17.42 9.26 -1.54
C GLY A 31 18.77 9.63 -0.96
N TRP A 32 18.84 9.70 0.36
CA TRP A 32 20.01 10.16 1.11
C TRP A 32 20.30 9.23 2.31
N PRO A 33 21.56 9.02 2.72
CA PRO A 33 22.81 9.49 2.12
C PRO A 33 23.05 9.03 0.68
N THR A 34 23.65 9.87 -0.17
CA THR A 34 24.03 9.46 -1.54
C THR A 34 24.95 8.24 -1.44
N PRO A 35 24.65 7.12 -2.11
CA PRO A 35 25.39 5.88 -1.92
C PRO A 35 26.74 5.96 -2.65
N ILE A 36 27.77 5.32 -2.09
CA ILE A 36 29.06 5.15 -2.79
C ILE A 36 29.08 3.79 -3.49
N GLY A 37 28.56 2.75 -2.83
CA GLY A 37 28.43 1.38 -3.33
C GLY A 37 26.98 0.89 -3.39
N LEU A 38 26.78 -0.39 -3.05
CA LEU A 38 25.47 -1.03 -3.03
C LEU A 38 24.70 -0.66 -1.76
N SER A 39 23.48 -0.15 -1.94
CA SER A 39 22.62 0.27 -0.83
C SER A 39 21.21 -0.28 -0.98
N ALA A 40 20.59 -0.60 0.15
CA ALA A 40 19.16 -0.83 0.21
C ALA A 40 18.42 0.51 0.17
N TRP A 41 17.38 0.59 -0.66
CA TRP A 41 16.57 1.78 -0.85
C TRP A 41 15.21 1.60 -0.19
N TYR A 42 14.80 2.57 0.61
CA TYR A 42 13.50 2.60 1.28
C TYR A 42 12.85 3.97 1.13
N GLU A 43 11.52 4.01 1.15
CA GLU A 43 10.77 5.26 1.33
C GLU A 43 9.97 5.19 2.63
N VAL A 44 9.93 6.32 3.33
CA VAL A 44 9.04 6.51 4.48
C VAL A 44 8.12 7.68 4.18
N ASP A 45 6.82 7.40 4.07
CA ASP A 45 5.79 8.42 3.90
C ASP A 45 5.17 8.76 5.25
N VAL A 46 5.13 10.04 5.59
CA VAL A 46 4.44 10.54 6.79
C VAL A 46 3.29 11.44 6.37
N GLU A 47 2.11 11.18 6.92
CA GLU A 47 0.95 12.06 6.78
C GLU A 47 0.67 12.74 8.11
N VAL A 48 0.57 14.07 8.09
CA VAL A 48 0.12 14.88 9.21
C VAL A 48 -1.18 15.59 8.84
N GLU A 49 -2.08 15.69 9.81
CA GLU A 49 -3.38 16.35 9.62
C GLU A 49 -3.50 17.51 10.61
N ALA A 50 -3.64 18.73 10.10
CA ALA A 50 -3.85 19.93 10.90
C ALA A 50 -4.46 21.07 10.09
N ALA A 51 -4.90 22.13 10.76
CA ALA A 51 -5.16 23.40 10.11
C ALA A 51 -3.81 24.10 9.79
N PRO A 52 -3.69 24.82 8.67
CA PRO A 52 -2.50 25.61 8.41
C PRO A 52 -2.41 26.76 9.42
N ASP A 53 -1.20 27.08 9.83
CA ASP A 53 -0.91 28.25 10.65
C ASP A 53 -1.40 29.53 9.93
N PRO A 54 -2.11 30.44 10.62
CA PRO A 54 -2.77 31.58 9.97
C PRO A 54 -1.81 32.63 9.41
N GLU A 55 -0.55 32.68 9.87
CA GLU A 55 0.44 33.65 9.42
C GLU A 55 1.27 33.08 8.26
N THR A 56 1.78 31.86 8.42
CA THR A 56 2.67 31.20 7.45
C THR A 56 1.92 30.43 6.37
N GLY A 57 0.69 30.00 6.64
CA GLY A 57 -0.11 29.12 5.77
C GLY A 57 0.39 27.67 5.73
N TYR A 58 1.35 27.28 6.58
CA TYR A 58 1.95 25.95 6.58
C TYR A 58 1.33 25.09 7.68
N ILE A 59 1.23 23.77 7.44
CA ILE A 59 0.95 22.81 8.52
C ILE A 59 2.22 22.58 9.35
N ILE A 60 3.32 22.26 8.67
CA ILE A 60 4.66 22.05 9.22
C ILE A 60 5.67 22.18 8.07
N GLY A 61 6.89 22.62 8.36
CA GLY A 61 7.99 22.58 7.38
C GLY A 61 8.33 21.14 6.99
N ILE A 62 8.36 20.83 5.69
CA ILE A 62 8.65 19.47 5.20
C ILE A 62 10.08 19.02 5.54
N ASP A 63 11.01 19.96 5.74
CA ASP A 63 12.37 19.70 6.20
C ASP A 63 12.42 19.19 7.64
N VAL A 64 11.45 19.61 8.48
CA VAL A 64 11.28 19.10 9.84
C VAL A 64 10.87 17.63 9.80
N ILE A 65 9.94 17.27 8.92
CA ILE A 65 9.54 15.87 8.69
C ILE A 65 10.74 15.05 8.19
N ASP A 66 11.46 15.54 7.17
CA ASP A 66 12.60 14.82 6.61
C ASP A 66 13.71 14.57 7.65
N ARG A 67 14.01 15.55 8.53
CA ARG A 67 14.98 15.36 9.63
C ARG A 67 14.48 14.34 10.65
N ALA A 68 13.23 14.46 11.10
CA ALA A 68 12.65 13.56 12.09
C ALA A 68 12.65 12.10 11.59
N VAL A 69 12.22 11.90 10.34
CA VAL A 69 12.20 10.58 9.71
C VAL A 69 13.61 10.02 9.53
N ARG A 70 14.60 10.81 9.09
CA ARG A 70 15.98 10.34 8.95
C ARG A 70 16.57 9.93 10.30
N ALA A 71 16.40 10.75 11.33
CA ALA A 71 16.90 10.48 12.67
C ALA A 71 16.24 9.23 13.29
N ALA A 72 14.95 8.99 13.01
CA ALA A 72 14.22 7.83 13.48
C ALA A 72 14.53 6.55 12.68
N ALA A 73 14.33 6.59 11.37
CA ALA A 73 14.30 5.42 10.51
C ALA A 73 15.69 4.89 10.14
N THR A 74 16.66 5.77 9.87
CA THR A 74 17.99 5.35 9.40
C THR A 74 18.69 4.37 10.36
N PRO A 75 18.83 4.67 11.67
CA PRO A 75 19.49 3.72 12.59
C PRO A 75 18.69 2.43 12.77
N LEU A 76 17.36 2.50 12.76
CA LEU A 76 16.49 1.33 12.91
C LEU A 76 16.55 0.40 11.70
N LEU A 77 16.45 0.95 10.48
CA LEU A 77 16.58 0.21 9.23
C LEU A 77 17.98 -0.40 9.09
N ARG A 78 19.02 0.34 9.47
CA ARG A 78 20.39 -0.17 9.48
C ARG A 78 20.53 -1.37 10.41
N ALA A 79 20.06 -1.26 11.66
CA ALA A 79 20.12 -2.35 12.61
C ALA A 79 19.30 -3.57 12.14
N ALA A 80 18.13 -3.34 11.55
CA ALA A 80 17.26 -4.38 11.02
C ALA A 80 17.87 -5.13 9.83
N LEU A 81 18.58 -4.41 8.95
CA LEU A 81 19.12 -4.96 7.71
C LEU A 81 20.51 -5.57 7.87
N LEU A 82 21.37 -4.93 8.68
CA LEU A 82 22.80 -5.27 8.80
C LEU A 82 23.17 -5.92 10.12
N GLY A 83 22.26 -5.96 11.09
CA GLY A 83 22.48 -6.60 12.38
C GLY A 83 22.24 -8.11 12.35
N ASP A 84 22.66 -8.79 13.44
CA ASP A 84 22.55 -10.24 13.57
C ASP A 84 21.15 -10.74 14.01
N SER A 85 20.27 -9.82 14.45
CA SER A 85 18.95 -10.15 14.99
C SER A 85 17.82 -9.70 14.07
N ARG A 86 16.87 -10.60 13.80
CA ARG A 86 15.65 -10.28 13.05
C ARG A 86 14.72 -9.43 13.92
N ILE A 87 14.27 -8.29 13.39
CA ILE A 87 13.21 -7.48 13.98
C ILE A 87 11.89 -7.75 13.26
N GLY A 88 10.79 -7.75 14.01
CA GLY A 88 9.45 -7.82 13.43
C GLY A 88 9.13 -6.54 12.65
N ILE A 89 8.57 -6.68 11.44
CA ILE A 89 8.32 -5.52 10.57
C ILE A 89 7.29 -4.56 11.20
N GLY A 90 6.32 -5.08 11.95
CA GLY A 90 5.37 -4.27 12.71
C GLY A 90 6.05 -3.44 13.78
N THR A 91 6.91 -4.08 14.60
CA THR A 91 7.74 -3.36 15.58
C THR A 91 8.62 -2.31 14.93
N LEU A 92 9.25 -2.62 13.80
CA LEU A 92 10.09 -1.65 13.10
C LEU A 92 9.29 -0.41 12.70
N VAL A 93 8.13 -0.59 12.05
CA VAL A 93 7.25 0.53 11.66
C VAL A 93 6.75 1.31 12.88
N ALA A 94 6.36 0.63 13.96
CA ALA A 94 5.91 1.27 15.19
C ALA A 94 7.03 2.12 15.83
N GLN A 95 8.26 1.59 15.92
CA GLN A 95 9.40 2.31 16.47
C GLN A 95 9.79 3.51 15.62
N ILE A 96 9.75 3.40 14.28
CA ILE A 96 9.97 4.53 13.38
C ILE A 96 8.91 5.61 13.62
N LYS A 97 7.64 5.20 13.73
CA LYS A 97 6.52 6.10 14.02
C LYS A 97 6.70 6.83 15.35
N ASP A 98 6.99 6.13 16.45
CA ASP A 98 7.14 6.74 17.77
C ASP A 98 8.28 7.76 17.79
N ARG A 99 9.47 7.36 17.33
CA ARG A 99 10.64 8.25 17.27
C ARG A 99 10.46 9.44 16.31
N THR A 100 9.68 9.26 15.25
CA THR A 100 9.33 10.37 14.36
C THR A 100 8.37 11.32 15.07
N ALA A 101 7.32 10.79 15.71
CA ALA A 101 6.30 11.59 16.40
C ALA A 101 6.87 12.40 17.57
N GLU A 102 7.86 11.87 18.30
CA GLU A 102 8.57 12.57 19.38
C GLU A 102 9.28 13.86 18.93
N GLN A 103 9.59 13.96 17.63
CA GLN A 103 10.31 15.09 17.04
C GLN A 103 9.39 16.07 16.29
N LEU A 104 8.09 15.79 16.21
CA LEU A 104 7.13 16.61 15.46
C LEU A 104 6.09 17.24 16.40
N SER A 105 5.80 18.52 16.19
CA SER A 105 4.72 19.21 16.91
C SER A 105 3.33 18.70 16.49
N GLN A 106 3.17 18.27 15.25
CA GLN A 106 1.96 17.65 14.71
C GLN A 106 2.15 16.14 14.64
N HIS A 107 1.30 15.39 15.35
CA HIS A 107 1.38 13.94 15.37
C HIS A 107 1.03 13.31 14.00
N PRO A 108 1.85 12.35 13.51
CA PRO A 108 1.52 11.57 12.34
C PRO A 108 0.16 10.88 12.45
N GLN A 109 -0.64 10.95 11.39
CA GLN A 109 -1.86 10.14 11.22
C GLN A 109 -1.57 8.82 10.51
N THR A 110 -0.58 8.83 9.61
CA THR A 110 -0.11 7.64 8.91
C THR A 110 1.41 7.69 8.83
N LEU A 111 2.04 6.53 9.03
CA LEU A 111 3.44 6.31 8.64
C LEU A 111 3.51 5.06 7.76
N ARG A 112 4.02 5.19 6.54
CA ARG A 112 4.21 4.08 5.60
C ARG A 112 5.67 3.83 5.36
N LEU A 113 6.10 2.58 5.44
CA LEU A 113 7.41 2.11 5.04
C LEU A 113 7.27 1.29 3.76
N ARG A 114 7.83 1.80 2.66
CA ARG A 114 7.95 1.06 1.40
C ARG A 114 9.22 0.23 1.42
N LEU A 115 9.03 -1.08 1.44
CA LEU A 115 10.09 -2.09 1.39
C LEU A 115 10.57 -2.30 -0.05
N SER A 116 9.69 -2.04 -1.02
CA SER A 116 9.99 -1.94 -2.45
C SER A 116 8.94 -1.03 -3.09
N PRO A 117 9.06 -0.69 -4.39
CA PRO A 117 8.03 0.07 -5.09
C PRO A 117 6.63 -0.56 -5.09
N ARG A 118 6.52 -1.85 -4.75
CA ARG A 118 5.32 -2.69 -4.87
C ARG A 118 4.93 -3.40 -3.56
N HIS A 119 5.61 -3.08 -2.46
CA HIS A 119 5.50 -3.77 -1.18
C HIS A 119 5.64 -2.74 -0.05
N GLU A 120 4.58 -2.56 0.73
CA GLU A 120 4.47 -1.48 1.73
C GLU A 120 3.80 -1.98 3.02
N VAL A 121 4.32 -1.53 4.16
CA VAL A 121 3.69 -1.68 5.48
C VAL A 121 3.42 -0.29 6.03
N ALA A 122 2.21 -0.05 6.51
CA ALA A 122 1.86 1.23 7.12
C ALA A 122 1.23 1.06 8.49
N TRP A 123 1.57 1.95 9.41
CA TRP A 123 0.79 2.20 10.61
C TRP A 123 -0.19 3.33 10.34
N ARG A 124 -1.42 3.21 10.85
CA ARG A 124 -2.43 4.25 10.80
C ARG A 124 -3.05 4.48 12.17
N SER A 125 -3.20 5.76 12.53
CA SER A 125 -3.88 6.15 13.76
C SER A 125 -5.37 5.80 13.69
N ASN A 126 -5.87 5.10 14.71
CA ASN A 126 -7.29 4.75 14.87
C ASN A 126 -8.13 5.92 15.43
N SER A 127 -7.84 7.17 15.03
CA SER A 127 -8.37 8.39 15.67
C SER A 127 -9.85 8.71 15.42
N ARG A 128 -10.71 7.72 15.12
CA ARG A 128 -12.17 7.92 15.23
C ARG A 128 -12.65 7.92 16.69
N THR A 129 -11.81 7.58 17.66
CA THR A 129 -12.15 7.50 19.09
C THR A 129 -11.16 8.21 20.02
N LEU A 130 -10.77 9.44 19.69
CA LEU A 130 -10.23 10.39 20.69
C LEU A 130 -11.36 11.21 21.34
N GLN A 131 -12.37 10.51 21.89
CA GLN A 131 -13.30 11.05 22.89
C GLN A 131 -13.69 9.93 23.86
N LYS A 132 -12.80 9.66 24.82
CA LYS A 132 -13.07 9.49 26.26
C LYS A 132 -11.94 8.71 26.92
N SER A 133 -11.39 9.34 27.93
CA SER A 133 -10.45 8.83 28.93
C SER A 133 -10.83 7.44 29.46
N THR A 134 -9.97 6.45 29.26
CA THR A 134 -9.87 5.22 30.06
C THR A 134 -8.40 4.75 30.03
N PRO A 135 -7.83 4.18 31.12
CA PRO A 135 -6.39 3.92 31.21
C PRO A 135 -5.91 2.88 30.18
N MET A 136 -4.67 3.08 29.73
CA MET A 136 -3.92 2.28 28.76
C MET A 136 -3.89 0.78 29.08
N THR A 137 -4.67 0.01 28.33
CA THR A 137 -4.30 -1.34 27.89
C THR A 137 -4.15 -1.26 26.37
N SER A 138 -2.92 -1.47 25.89
CA SER A 138 -2.46 -1.48 24.49
C SER A 138 -3.57 -1.26 23.44
N SER A 139 -3.70 -0.03 22.91
CA SER A 139 -4.36 0.13 21.62
C SER A 139 -3.58 -0.71 20.63
N GLN A 140 -4.16 -1.80 20.11
CA GLN A 140 -3.53 -2.60 19.07
C GLN A 140 -3.35 -1.69 17.87
N ASP A 141 -2.11 -1.27 17.63
CA ASP A 141 -1.72 -0.51 16.46
C ASP A 141 -2.08 -1.34 15.23
N THR A 142 -3.02 -0.83 14.42
CA THR A 142 -3.42 -1.48 13.17
C THR A 142 -2.34 -1.22 12.13
N LEU A 143 -1.86 -2.31 11.52
CA LEU A 143 -1.00 -2.26 10.36
C LEU A 143 -1.81 -2.45 9.09
N LEU A 144 -1.38 -1.80 8.01
CA LEU A 144 -1.84 -2.02 6.65
C LEU A 144 -0.70 -2.68 5.88
N LEU A 145 -0.96 -3.85 5.31
CA LEU A 145 -0.10 -4.47 4.32
C LEU A 145 -0.62 -4.14 2.94
N ARG A 146 0.29 -3.74 2.05
CA ARG A 146 -0.02 -3.44 0.66
C ARG A 146 0.98 -4.12 -0.27
N GLU A 147 0.46 -4.85 -1.24
CA GLU A 147 1.27 -5.55 -2.23
C GLU A 147 0.62 -5.53 -3.62
N ASP A 148 1.44 -5.36 -4.66
CA ASP A 148 1.01 -5.41 -6.06
C ASP A 148 1.34 -6.78 -6.69
N PHE A 149 0.37 -7.32 -7.43
CA PHE A 149 0.42 -8.55 -8.22
C PHE A 149 0.10 -8.25 -9.69
N GLU A 150 0.34 -9.21 -10.58
CA GLU A 150 0.01 -9.10 -12.00
C GLU A 150 -0.60 -10.40 -12.53
N PHE A 151 -1.56 -10.28 -13.45
CA PHE A 151 -2.03 -11.39 -14.29
C PHE A 151 -2.32 -10.91 -15.71
N ALA A 152 -2.06 -11.74 -16.70
CA ALA A 152 -2.38 -11.45 -18.09
C ALA A 152 -3.71 -12.12 -18.46
N ALA A 153 -4.68 -11.36 -18.96
CA ALA A 153 -5.96 -11.93 -19.40
C ALA A 153 -6.52 -11.20 -20.61
N SER A 154 -7.33 -11.92 -21.39
CA SER A 154 -8.12 -11.37 -22.49
C SER A 154 -9.59 -11.33 -22.14
N HIS A 155 -10.33 -10.41 -22.75
CA HIS A 155 -11.77 -10.26 -22.56
C HIS A 155 -12.46 -9.52 -23.72
N ARG A 156 -13.78 -9.55 -23.68
CA ARG A 156 -14.67 -8.74 -24.51
C ARG A 156 -15.73 -8.09 -23.63
N LEU A 157 -15.93 -6.79 -23.83
CA LEU A 157 -17.07 -6.08 -23.22
C LEU A 157 -18.26 -6.17 -24.17
N HIS A 158 -19.29 -6.93 -23.80
CA HIS A 158 -20.48 -7.16 -24.61
C HIS A 158 -21.71 -7.44 -23.73
N CYS A 159 -22.86 -6.91 -24.10
CA CYS A 159 -24.16 -7.17 -23.47
C CYS A 159 -25.02 -8.01 -24.43
N PRO A 160 -25.27 -9.30 -24.15
CA PRO A 160 -26.01 -10.20 -25.05
C PRO A 160 -27.45 -9.76 -25.35
N ASP A 161 -28.08 -9.05 -24.43
CA ASP A 161 -29.47 -8.57 -24.57
C ASP A 161 -29.59 -7.26 -25.38
N GLN A 162 -28.48 -6.74 -25.91
CA GLN A 162 -28.43 -5.49 -26.69
C GLN A 162 -28.05 -5.77 -28.14
N SER A 163 -28.45 -4.90 -29.07
CA SER A 163 -28.10 -5.05 -30.48
C SER A 163 -26.58 -4.90 -30.71
N ASP A 164 -26.09 -5.42 -31.84
CA ASP A 164 -24.69 -5.25 -32.24
C ASP A 164 -24.31 -3.78 -32.41
N GLU A 165 -25.19 -2.95 -32.99
CA GLU A 165 -24.96 -1.52 -33.13
C GLU A 165 -24.86 -0.82 -31.77
N TRP A 166 -25.70 -1.23 -30.81
CA TRP A 166 -25.65 -0.70 -29.46
C TRP A 166 -24.33 -1.07 -28.79
N ASN A 167 -23.93 -2.35 -28.87
CA ASN A 167 -22.69 -2.85 -28.29
C ASN A 167 -21.46 -2.17 -28.89
N GLN A 168 -21.42 -2.03 -30.22
CA GLN A 168 -20.35 -1.33 -30.92
C GLN A 168 -20.30 0.15 -30.54
N LYS A 169 -21.45 0.82 -30.40
CA LYS A 169 -21.52 2.23 -29.99
C LYS A 169 -21.08 2.43 -28.53
N THR A 170 -21.46 1.53 -27.64
CA THR A 170 -21.18 1.64 -26.19
C THR A 170 -19.75 1.28 -25.84
N PHE A 171 -19.25 0.14 -26.34
CA PHE A 171 -17.93 -0.39 -25.94
C PHE A 171 -16.84 -0.17 -26.98
N GLY A 172 -17.19 0.22 -28.20
CA GLY A 172 -16.23 0.55 -29.25
C GLY A 172 -15.24 -0.57 -29.51
N LYS A 173 -13.94 -0.26 -29.42
CA LYS A 173 -12.85 -1.23 -29.64
C LYS A 173 -12.89 -2.40 -28.65
N CYS A 174 -13.41 -2.18 -27.43
CA CYS A 174 -13.52 -3.23 -26.42
C CYS A 174 -14.60 -4.27 -26.75
N ASN A 175 -15.47 -4.01 -27.75
CA ASN A 175 -16.47 -4.97 -28.25
C ASN A 175 -15.93 -5.93 -29.32
N ASN A 176 -14.65 -5.86 -29.69
CA ASN A 176 -14.08 -6.73 -30.73
C ASN A 176 -14.52 -8.19 -30.53
N ALA A 177 -15.05 -8.83 -31.58
CA ALA A 177 -15.61 -10.17 -31.49
C ALA A 177 -14.57 -11.23 -31.06
N GLN A 178 -13.29 -10.98 -31.34
CA GLN A 178 -12.16 -11.83 -30.91
C GLN A 178 -11.54 -11.37 -29.58
N GLY A 179 -12.16 -10.40 -28.90
CA GLY A 179 -11.66 -9.80 -27.67
C GLY A 179 -10.41 -8.94 -27.85
N HIS A 180 -9.80 -8.60 -26.72
CA HIS A 180 -8.49 -7.97 -26.56
C HIS A 180 -7.95 -8.37 -25.20
N GLY A 181 -6.74 -7.96 -24.81
CA GLY A 181 -6.21 -8.32 -23.49
C GLY A 181 -5.30 -7.27 -22.89
N HIS A 182 -5.00 -7.50 -21.61
CA HIS A 182 -4.22 -6.61 -20.76
C HIS A 182 -3.34 -7.39 -19.81
N ASN A 183 -2.26 -6.75 -19.37
CA ASN A 183 -1.49 -7.16 -18.21
C ASN A 183 -2.07 -6.40 -17.02
N TYR A 184 -3.04 -7.02 -16.35
CA TYR A 184 -3.71 -6.41 -15.21
C TYR A 184 -2.78 -6.38 -14.02
N ARG A 185 -2.63 -5.20 -13.41
CA ARG A 185 -1.99 -5.07 -12.10
C ARG A 185 -3.07 -5.05 -11.03
N VAL A 186 -2.87 -5.81 -9.95
CA VAL A 186 -3.79 -5.89 -8.81
C VAL A 186 -3.04 -5.51 -7.55
N GLN A 187 -3.43 -4.42 -6.90
CA GLN A 187 -2.92 -4.04 -5.58
C GLN A 187 -3.92 -4.44 -4.53
N VAL A 188 -3.49 -5.21 -3.54
CA VAL A 188 -4.32 -5.62 -2.41
C VAL A 188 -3.82 -4.92 -1.16
N VAL A 189 -4.76 -4.39 -0.38
CA VAL A 189 -4.52 -3.78 0.93
C VAL A 189 -5.31 -4.53 1.99
N ALA A 190 -4.64 -4.99 3.04
CA ALA A 190 -5.23 -5.66 4.18
C ALA A 190 -4.79 -5.01 5.50
N GLU A 191 -5.74 -4.83 6.42
CA GLU A 191 -5.48 -4.48 7.81
C GLU A 191 -5.09 -5.74 8.60
N THR A 192 -4.18 -5.61 9.56
CA THR A 192 -3.75 -6.69 10.46
C THR A 192 -3.27 -6.12 11.79
N THR A 193 -3.42 -6.90 12.86
CA THR A 193 -2.80 -6.63 14.16
C THR A 193 -1.37 -7.19 14.20
N MET A 194 -0.63 -6.81 15.23
CA MET A 194 0.67 -7.39 15.55
C MET A 194 0.54 -8.49 16.61
N ASP A 195 1.31 -9.56 16.46
CA ASP A 195 1.51 -10.58 17.48
C ASP A 195 2.44 -10.10 18.61
N SER A 196 2.68 -10.97 19.61
CA SER A 196 3.56 -10.66 20.74
C SER A 196 5.04 -10.49 20.37
N HIS A 197 5.44 -10.89 19.17
CA HIS A 197 6.79 -10.72 18.63
C HIS A 197 6.90 -9.51 17.70
N GLY A 198 5.80 -8.76 17.51
CA GLY A 198 5.77 -7.58 16.66
C GLY A 198 5.71 -7.88 15.16
N MET A 199 5.30 -9.09 14.81
CA MET A 199 5.03 -9.49 13.43
C MET A 199 3.53 -9.28 13.12
N PRO A 200 3.18 -8.91 11.87
CA PRO A 200 1.80 -8.95 11.41
C PRO A 200 1.19 -10.34 11.59
N GLU A 201 0.00 -10.43 12.19
CA GLU A 201 -0.75 -11.70 12.27
C GLU A 201 -1.05 -12.28 10.88
N LEU A 202 -1.57 -11.44 9.98
CA LEU A 202 -1.54 -11.70 8.54
C LEU A 202 -0.23 -11.15 7.98
N GLY A 203 0.71 -12.02 7.62
CA GLY A 203 1.95 -11.65 6.92
C GLY A 203 1.85 -11.69 5.40
N PHE A 204 2.86 -11.13 4.71
CA PHE A 204 2.93 -11.09 3.24
C PHE A 204 2.88 -12.48 2.59
N GLU A 205 3.66 -13.45 3.06
CA GLU A 205 3.65 -14.82 2.51
C GLU A 205 2.23 -15.43 2.47
N ARG A 206 1.43 -15.17 3.51
CA ARG A 206 0.04 -15.64 3.56
C ARG A 206 -0.86 -14.83 2.63
N LEU A 207 -0.69 -13.51 2.56
CA LEU A 207 -1.41 -12.65 1.62
C LEU A 207 -1.13 -13.05 0.16
N GLU A 208 0.13 -13.27 -0.20
CA GLU A 208 0.58 -13.75 -1.50
C GLU A 208 -0.09 -15.09 -1.85
N THR A 209 -0.11 -16.04 -0.90
CA THR A 209 -0.77 -17.33 -1.08
C THR A 209 -2.26 -17.17 -1.36
N ILE A 210 -2.95 -16.31 -0.60
CA ILE A 210 -4.38 -16.03 -0.79
C ILE A 210 -4.62 -15.40 -2.18
N VAL A 211 -3.86 -14.38 -2.56
CA VAL A 211 -4.04 -13.71 -3.87
C VAL A 211 -3.75 -14.67 -5.00
N LYS A 212 -2.72 -15.50 -4.89
CA LYS A 212 -2.41 -16.54 -5.87
C LYS A 212 -3.57 -17.52 -6.05
N GLU A 213 -4.09 -18.07 -4.96
CA GLU A 213 -5.17 -19.07 -5.00
C GLU A 213 -6.50 -18.48 -5.46
N GLN A 214 -6.84 -17.29 -4.98
CA GLN A 214 -8.16 -16.69 -5.18
C GLN A 214 -8.25 -15.84 -6.44
N VAL A 215 -7.15 -15.27 -6.93
CA VAL A 215 -7.15 -14.37 -8.10
C VAL A 215 -6.28 -14.92 -9.22
N LEU A 216 -4.97 -15.12 -8.99
CA LEU A 216 -4.03 -15.39 -10.08
C LEU A 216 -4.31 -16.74 -10.76
N ASN A 217 -4.45 -17.83 -10.00
CA ASN A 217 -4.78 -19.14 -10.56
C ASN A 217 -6.15 -19.15 -11.28
N ARG A 218 -7.03 -18.21 -10.94
CA ARG A 218 -8.36 -18.10 -11.54
C ARG A 218 -8.35 -17.32 -12.84
N PHE A 219 -7.51 -16.29 -12.98
CA PHE A 219 -7.61 -15.34 -14.11
C PHE A 219 -6.37 -15.27 -14.99
N ASP A 220 -5.19 -15.66 -14.50
CA ASP A 220 -3.95 -15.55 -15.26
C ASP A 220 -3.93 -16.48 -16.48
N HIS A 221 -3.49 -15.93 -17.61
CA HIS A 221 -3.45 -16.56 -18.93
C HIS A 221 -4.80 -17.12 -19.39
N LYS A 222 -5.91 -16.40 -19.13
CA LYS A 222 -7.26 -16.81 -19.52
C LYS A 222 -8.03 -15.76 -20.31
N HIS A 223 -9.02 -16.22 -21.06
CA HIS A 223 -10.13 -15.41 -21.54
C HIS A 223 -11.20 -15.30 -20.44
N LEU A 224 -11.39 -14.11 -19.87
CA LEU A 224 -12.24 -13.88 -18.71
C LEU A 224 -13.68 -14.34 -18.96
N ASN A 225 -14.26 -13.99 -20.11
CA ASN A 225 -15.65 -14.36 -20.42
C ASN A 225 -15.86 -15.88 -20.56
N ASP A 226 -14.85 -16.62 -21.04
CA ASP A 226 -15.03 -18.00 -21.52
C ASP A 226 -14.47 -19.05 -20.54
N GLN A 227 -13.49 -18.65 -19.72
CA GLN A 227 -12.72 -19.58 -18.87
C GLN A 227 -12.83 -19.25 -17.37
N CYS A 228 -13.54 -18.19 -17.00
CA CYS A 228 -13.68 -17.75 -15.61
C CYS A 228 -15.16 -17.65 -15.25
N ARG A 229 -15.62 -18.55 -14.37
CA ARG A 229 -17.02 -18.65 -13.94
C ARG A 229 -17.59 -17.34 -13.39
N GLU A 230 -16.73 -16.51 -12.80
CA GLU A 230 -17.08 -15.22 -12.22
C GLU A 230 -17.56 -14.20 -13.27
N PHE A 231 -17.24 -14.42 -14.54
CA PHE A 231 -17.59 -13.54 -15.66
C PHE A 231 -18.50 -14.18 -16.71
N GLU A 232 -19.07 -15.36 -16.44
CA GLU A 232 -20.01 -16.05 -17.35
C GLU A 232 -21.23 -15.17 -17.70
N THR A 233 -21.78 -14.48 -16.70
CA THR A 233 -22.91 -13.56 -16.87
C THR A 233 -22.58 -12.12 -16.49
N LEU A 234 -21.30 -11.85 -16.23
CA LEU A 234 -20.83 -10.55 -15.75
C LEU A 234 -19.80 -9.99 -16.70
N ASN A 235 -20.09 -8.82 -17.26
CA ASN A 235 -19.18 -8.14 -18.18
C ASN A 235 -17.85 -7.78 -17.46
N PRO A 236 -16.67 -8.23 -17.93
CA PRO A 236 -15.39 -8.05 -17.24
C PRO A 236 -14.82 -6.63 -17.39
N SER A 237 -15.63 -5.60 -17.12
CA SER A 237 -15.09 -4.24 -16.96
C SER A 237 -14.14 -4.17 -15.78
N VAL A 238 -13.21 -3.20 -15.77
CA VAL A 238 -12.24 -3.05 -14.67
C VAL A 238 -12.91 -2.89 -13.30
N GLU A 239 -14.09 -2.27 -13.24
CA GLU A 239 -14.91 -2.13 -12.03
C GLU A 239 -15.47 -3.48 -11.56
N ASN A 240 -15.97 -4.30 -12.49
CA ASN A 240 -16.48 -5.63 -12.18
C ASN A 240 -15.35 -6.58 -11.79
N ILE A 241 -14.19 -6.50 -12.43
CA ILE A 241 -12.99 -7.25 -12.03
C ILE A 241 -12.57 -6.86 -10.60
N ALA A 242 -12.50 -5.56 -10.29
CA ALA A 242 -12.17 -5.11 -8.93
C ALA A 242 -13.19 -5.60 -7.88
N ARG A 243 -14.49 -5.58 -8.19
CA ARG A 243 -15.52 -6.13 -7.30
C ARG A 243 -15.37 -7.64 -7.10
N VAL A 244 -15.16 -8.40 -8.17
CA VAL A 244 -14.94 -9.85 -8.09
C VAL A 244 -13.70 -10.16 -7.26
N CYS A 245 -12.58 -9.48 -7.48
CA CYS A 245 -11.37 -9.65 -6.65
C CYS A 245 -11.67 -9.37 -5.17
N ARG A 246 -12.40 -8.30 -4.85
CA ARG A 246 -12.80 -7.97 -3.47
C ARG A 246 -13.60 -9.11 -2.84
N ASP A 247 -14.61 -9.62 -3.55
CA ASP A 247 -15.48 -10.70 -3.04
C ASP A 247 -14.72 -12.02 -2.86
N LEU A 248 -13.71 -12.30 -3.70
CA LEU A 248 -12.86 -13.48 -3.59
C LEU A 248 -11.80 -13.37 -2.48
N LEU A 249 -11.35 -12.16 -2.14
CA LEU A 249 -10.28 -11.94 -1.18
C LEU A 249 -10.77 -11.70 0.25
N ALA A 250 -11.94 -11.05 0.43
CA ALA A 250 -12.38 -10.58 1.74
C ALA A 250 -12.54 -11.70 2.78
N GLY A 251 -13.17 -12.81 2.42
CA GLY A 251 -13.35 -13.96 3.30
C GLY A 251 -12.02 -14.62 3.69
N PRO A 252 -11.20 -15.07 2.72
CA PRO A 252 -9.91 -15.71 3.00
C PRO A 252 -8.91 -14.83 3.78
N ILE A 253 -8.93 -13.51 3.57
CA ILE A 253 -8.14 -12.56 4.38
C ILE A 253 -8.64 -12.54 5.84
N GLY A 254 -9.96 -12.51 6.04
CA GLY A 254 -10.57 -12.59 7.36
C GLY A 254 -10.22 -13.88 8.11
N GLU A 255 -10.31 -15.02 7.42
CA GLU A 255 -9.94 -16.34 7.98
C GLU A 255 -8.46 -16.45 8.35
N ALA A 256 -7.60 -15.66 7.69
CA ALA A 256 -6.17 -15.61 7.94
C ALA A 256 -5.74 -14.59 9.01
N GLY A 257 -6.69 -14.01 9.76
CA GLY A 257 -6.42 -13.06 10.85
C GLY A 257 -6.25 -11.60 10.39
N GLY A 258 -6.55 -11.29 9.13
CA GLY A 258 -6.56 -9.91 8.62
C GLY A 258 -7.97 -9.34 8.46
N THR A 259 -8.06 -8.14 7.93
CA THR A 259 -9.30 -7.54 7.43
C THR A 259 -9.03 -6.91 6.07
N PHE A 260 -9.83 -7.26 5.06
CA PHE A 260 -9.71 -6.63 3.74
C PHE A 260 -10.01 -5.13 3.84
N ASP A 261 -9.11 -4.28 3.32
CA ASP A 261 -9.33 -2.83 3.20
C ASP A 261 -9.76 -2.46 1.77
N SER A 262 -8.93 -2.81 0.79
CA SER A 262 -9.18 -2.43 -0.60
C SER A 262 -8.42 -3.28 -1.61
N VAL A 263 -8.95 -3.32 -2.83
CA VAL A 263 -8.27 -3.82 -4.02
C VAL A 263 -8.33 -2.78 -5.12
N THR A 264 -7.20 -2.49 -5.76
CA THR A 264 -7.15 -1.66 -6.95
C THR A 264 -6.69 -2.50 -8.13
N VAL A 265 -7.45 -2.48 -9.22
CA VAL A 265 -7.12 -3.17 -10.47
C VAL A 265 -6.82 -2.12 -11.52
N TRP A 266 -5.62 -2.18 -12.10
CA TRP A 266 -5.24 -1.40 -13.28
C TRP A 266 -5.42 -2.28 -14.51
N GLU A 267 -6.24 -1.81 -15.44
CA GLU A 267 -6.31 -2.36 -16.79
C GLU A 267 -5.14 -1.85 -17.64
N THR A 268 -4.76 -0.58 -17.43
CA THR A 268 -3.57 0.03 -18.02
C THR A 268 -2.90 0.96 -17.00
N GLU A 269 -1.74 1.53 -17.32
CA GLU A 269 -1.09 2.52 -16.46
C GLU A 269 -1.97 3.75 -16.13
N LYS A 270 -2.96 4.05 -16.99
CA LYS A 270 -3.82 5.24 -16.88
C LYS A 270 -5.26 4.92 -16.46
N THR A 271 -5.63 3.65 -16.41
CA THR A 271 -7.00 3.20 -16.14
C THR A 271 -7.00 2.20 -15.00
N SER A 272 -7.67 2.55 -13.90
CA SER A 272 -7.84 1.67 -12.75
C SER A 272 -9.15 1.89 -12.03
N CYS A 273 -9.63 0.86 -11.34
CA CYS A 273 -10.73 0.94 -10.38
C CYS A 273 -10.28 0.44 -9.01
N THR A 274 -10.64 1.16 -7.95
CA THR A 274 -10.46 0.72 -6.56
C THR A 274 -11.80 0.35 -5.95
N CYS A 275 -11.92 -0.90 -5.49
CA CYS A 275 -13.02 -1.36 -4.65
C CYS A 275 -12.55 -1.39 -3.19
N ARG A 276 -13.29 -0.75 -2.29
CA ARG A 276 -13.00 -0.71 -0.84
C ARG A 276 -14.00 -1.56 -0.05
N ARG A 277 -13.68 -1.84 1.21
CA ARG A 277 -14.59 -2.47 2.17
C ARG A 277 -15.95 -1.76 2.22
#